data_AF-A0A7W3J7C5-F1
#
_entry.id   AF-A0A7W3J7C5-F1
#
_cell.length_a   1.000
_cell.length_b   1.000
_cell.length_c   1.000
_cell.angle_alpha   90.00
_cell.angle_beta   90.00
_cell.angle_gamma   90.00
#
_symmetry.space_group_name_H-M   'P 1'
#
loop_
_entity.id
_entity.type
_entity.pdbx_description
1 polymer ?
#
loop_
_entity_poly.entity_id
_entity_poly.type
_entity_poly.pdbx_seq_one_letter_code
_entity_poly.pdbx_strand_id
1 'polypeptide(L)'
;MSSSTASARVTRSDAARQDPAPSVRQAPAHVVEGFEHIDAEKCRSFERSAELVGRKWTAGIMLAGMLGARRFVEYRGHVEGISGRLLTQRLRELELEGLLEREVIATKPVQITYRPTERGIGLMRALHPLITWSVADQHLAEASHQPAASER
;
A
#
# COMPACT_ATOMS: atom_id res chain seq x y z
N MET A 1 58.16 -70.15 23.32
CA MET A 1 57.78 -69.01 24.17
C MET A 1 58.07 -67.76 23.39
N SER A 2 57.02 -67.03 22.99
CA SER A 2 57.00 -65.59 22.66
C SER A 2 55.61 -65.26 22.11
N SER A 3 54.90 -64.42 22.85
CA SER A 3 53.57 -63.88 22.56
C SER A 3 53.63 -62.88 21.40
N SER A 4 52.56 -62.78 20.60
CA SER A 4 52.24 -61.50 19.93
C SER A 4 50.78 -61.44 19.48
N THR A 5 50.12 -60.36 19.89
CA THR A 5 48.74 -59.94 19.65
C THR A 5 48.63 -59.16 18.34
N ALA A 6 47.60 -59.37 17.52
CA ALA A 6 47.03 -58.37 16.59
C ALA A 6 45.74 -58.92 15.97
N SER A 7 44.55 -58.42 16.34
CA SER A 7 43.91 -57.16 15.91
C SER A 7 42.97 -57.36 14.71
N ALA A 8 41.76 -56.84 14.90
CA ALA A 8 40.56 -56.99 14.10
C ALA A 8 40.65 -56.39 12.69
N ARG A 9 39.80 -56.87 11.78
CA ARG A 9 39.21 -56.01 10.74
C ARG A 9 37.85 -56.53 10.25
N VAL A 10 36.78 -56.05 10.89
CA VAL A 10 35.48 -55.90 10.23
C VAL A 10 35.47 -54.49 9.67
N THR A 11 35.43 -54.34 8.35
CA THR A 11 35.11 -53.06 7.71
C THR A 11 33.86 -53.23 6.84
N ARG A 12 32.74 -53.00 7.53
CA ARG A 12 31.50 -52.33 7.11
C ARG A 12 31.60 -51.71 5.70
N SER A 13 30.96 -52.33 4.72
CA SER A 13 29.69 -51.88 4.14
C SER A 13 29.72 -50.44 3.64
N ASP A 14 29.88 -50.37 2.32
CA ASP A 14 29.47 -49.31 1.41
C ASP A 14 28.24 -48.54 1.95
N ALA A 15 28.47 -47.31 2.38
CA ALA A 15 27.41 -46.37 2.72
C ALA A 15 27.32 -45.39 1.56
N ALA A 16 26.28 -45.60 0.74
CA ALA A 16 25.88 -44.71 -0.33
C ALA A 16 25.93 -43.25 0.14
N ARG A 17 26.65 -42.41 -0.62
CA ARG A 17 26.54 -40.96 -0.52
C ARG A 17 25.11 -40.59 -0.90
N GLN A 18 24.27 -40.38 0.10
CA GLN A 18 23.01 -39.66 -0.08
C GLN A 18 23.35 -38.18 -0.12
N ASP A 19 23.27 -37.57 -1.30
CA ASP A 19 23.25 -36.12 -1.42
C ASP A 19 22.01 -35.58 -0.67
N PRO A 20 22.15 -34.63 0.26
CA PRO A 20 20.99 -34.03 0.89
C PRO A 20 20.25 -33.15 -0.15
N ALA A 21 18.93 -33.32 -0.20
CA ALA A 21 18.00 -32.51 -0.99
C ALA A 21 18.26 -31.00 -0.78
N PRO A 22 18.00 -30.14 -1.79
CA PRO A 22 18.23 -28.71 -1.65
C PRO A 22 17.39 -28.18 -0.49
N SER A 23 18.07 -27.59 0.48
CA SER A 23 17.48 -27.00 1.67
C SER A 23 16.34 -26.06 1.27
N VAL A 24 15.17 -26.30 1.85
CA VAL A 24 14.06 -25.34 1.85
C VAL A 24 14.66 -24.03 2.36
N ARG A 25 14.73 -23.01 1.48
CA ARG A 25 15.16 -21.67 1.87
C ARG A 25 14.28 -21.22 3.02
N GLN A 26 14.86 -21.10 4.22
CA GLN A 26 14.16 -20.54 5.37
C GLN A 26 13.69 -19.13 5.00
N ALA A 27 12.39 -18.87 5.12
CA ALA A 27 11.84 -17.52 5.02
C ALA A 27 12.49 -16.63 6.09
N PRO A 28 12.83 -15.36 5.78
CA PRO A 28 13.52 -14.49 6.72
C PRO A 28 12.70 -14.25 8.00
N ALA A 29 13.38 -14.27 9.14
CA ALA A 29 12.83 -14.31 10.50
C ALA A 29 12.15 -13.01 11.00
N HIS A 30 11.61 -12.16 10.12
CA HIS A 30 10.82 -11.00 10.54
C HIS A 30 9.77 -10.64 9.49
N VAL A 31 8.87 -11.57 9.17
CA VAL A 31 7.61 -11.11 8.58
C VAL A 31 6.89 -10.36 9.70
N VAL A 32 6.65 -9.06 9.52
CA VAL A 32 5.81 -8.28 10.42
C VAL A 32 4.47 -8.99 10.50
N GLU A 33 4.00 -9.25 11.72
CA GLU A 33 2.77 -10.01 11.97
C GLU A 33 1.62 -9.47 11.11
N GLY A 34 0.97 -10.34 10.35
CA GLY A 34 -0.12 -9.98 9.43
C GLY A 34 0.26 -9.83 7.95
N PHE A 35 1.54 -9.96 7.58
CA PHE A 35 1.98 -10.00 6.17
C PHE A 35 2.22 -11.43 5.64
N GLU A 36 2.03 -12.47 6.47
CA GLU A 36 2.32 -13.86 6.10
C GLU A 36 1.47 -14.41 4.93
N HIS A 37 0.36 -13.75 4.61
CA HIS A 37 -0.62 -14.22 3.61
C HIS A 37 -0.57 -13.49 2.26
N ILE A 38 0.41 -12.61 2.05
CA ILE A 38 0.57 -11.89 0.78
C ILE A 38 1.40 -12.72 -0.19
N ASP A 39 0.72 -13.36 -1.13
CA ASP A 39 1.33 -14.07 -2.26
C ASP A 39 1.63 -13.11 -3.44
N ALA A 40 2.26 -13.65 -4.49
CA ALA A 40 2.68 -12.86 -5.66
C ALA A 40 1.49 -12.24 -6.43
N GLU A 41 0.31 -12.86 -6.40
CA GLU A 41 -0.88 -12.33 -7.06
C GLU A 41 -1.41 -11.11 -6.30
N LYS A 42 -1.55 -11.23 -4.98
CA LYS A 42 -1.94 -10.12 -4.10
C LYS A 42 -0.95 -8.96 -4.19
N CYS A 43 0.34 -9.26 -4.27
CA CYS A 43 1.38 -8.24 -4.45
C CYS A 43 1.14 -7.40 -5.73
N ARG A 44 0.94 -8.04 -6.88
CA ARG A 44 0.64 -7.33 -8.15
C ARG A 44 -0.65 -6.50 -8.08
N SER A 45 -1.69 -7.04 -7.43
CA SER A 45 -2.94 -6.30 -7.23
C SER A 45 -2.76 -5.08 -6.32
N PHE A 46 -1.95 -5.20 -5.28
CA PHE A 46 -1.56 -4.09 -4.42
C PHE A 46 -0.78 -3.03 -5.19
N GLU A 47 0.25 -3.40 -5.96
CA GLU A 47 1.06 -2.47 -6.75
C GLU A 47 0.22 -1.62 -7.69
N ARG A 48 -0.73 -2.25 -8.42
CA ARG A 48 -1.67 -1.53 -9.29
C ARG A 48 -2.51 -0.52 -8.52
N SER A 49 -2.98 -0.90 -7.34
CA SER A 49 -3.81 -0.03 -6.49
C SER A 49 -2.98 1.11 -5.91
N ALA A 50 -1.76 0.83 -5.46
CA ALA A 50 -0.81 1.79 -4.94
C ALA A 50 -0.40 2.80 -6.02
N GLU A 51 -0.17 2.36 -7.26
CA GLU A 51 0.12 3.25 -8.38
C GLU A 51 -1.04 4.22 -8.65
N LEU A 52 -2.27 3.72 -8.68
CA LEU A 52 -3.47 4.55 -8.89
C LEU A 52 -3.62 5.62 -7.81
N VAL A 53 -3.46 5.25 -6.54
CA VAL A 53 -3.58 6.16 -5.39
C VAL A 53 -2.41 7.15 -5.34
N GLY A 54 -1.20 6.70 -5.66
CA GLY A 54 0.02 7.50 -5.64
C GLY A 54 0.10 8.53 -6.77
N ARG A 55 -0.77 8.44 -7.79
CA ARG A 55 -0.88 9.48 -8.82
C ARG A 55 -1.23 10.83 -8.18
N LYS A 56 -0.47 11.86 -8.58
CA LYS A 56 -0.66 13.22 -8.07
C LYS A 56 -2.13 13.65 -8.18
N TRP A 57 -2.64 14.15 -7.06
CA TRP A 57 -4.01 14.65 -6.84
C TRP A 57 -5.10 13.59 -6.61
N THR A 58 -4.85 12.29 -6.85
CA THR A 58 -5.88 11.24 -6.68
C THR A 58 -6.42 11.20 -5.25
N ALA A 59 -5.53 11.10 -4.25
CA ALA A 59 -5.92 11.04 -2.84
C ALA A 59 -6.71 12.30 -2.40
N GLY A 60 -6.26 13.50 -2.81
CA GLY A 60 -6.96 14.75 -2.49
C GLY A 60 -8.35 14.85 -3.12
N ILE A 61 -8.50 14.43 -4.37
CA ILE A 61 -9.81 14.42 -5.05
C ILE A 61 -10.75 13.41 -4.39
N MET A 62 -10.27 12.19 -4.10
CA MET A 62 -11.09 11.19 -3.43
C MET A 62 -11.50 11.63 -2.02
N LEU A 63 -10.58 12.25 -1.27
CA LEU A 63 -10.87 12.82 0.03
C LEU A 63 -11.92 13.94 -0.05
N ALA A 64 -11.83 14.84 -1.03
CA ALA A 64 -12.87 15.86 -1.26
C ALA A 64 -14.25 15.23 -1.51
N GLY A 65 -14.31 14.13 -2.27
CA GLY A 65 -15.55 13.37 -2.48
C GLY A 65 -16.10 12.77 -1.18
N MET A 66 -15.23 12.25 -0.32
CA MET A 66 -15.60 11.74 1.02
C MET A 66 -16.09 12.85 1.95
N LEU A 67 -15.56 14.07 1.81
CA LEU A 67 -16.01 15.27 2.54
C LEU A 67 -17.31 15.88 1.97
N GLY A 68 -17.89 15.29 0.93
CA GLY A 68 -19.19 15.70 0.41
C GLY A 68 -19.13 16.55 -0.85
N ALA A 69 -17.95 16.80 -1.45
CA ALA A 69 -17.87 17.47 -2.74
C ALA A 69 -18.64 16.68 -3.81
N ARG A 70 -19.52 17.35 -4.55
CA ARG A 70 -20.30 16.76 -5.64
C ARG A 70 -20.06 17.50 -6.94
N ARG A 71 -19.88 18.82 -6.93
CA ARG A 71 -19.68 19.62 -8.14
C ARG A 71 -18.22 19.96 -8.37
N PHE A 72 -17.85 20.20 -9.63
CA PHE A 72 -16.47 20.53 -10.01
C PHE A 72 -15.84 21.65 -9.16
N VAL A 73 -16.60 22.73 -8.91
CA VAL A 73 -16.10 23.87 -8.13
C VAL A 73 -15.81 23.50 -6.68
N GLU A 74 -16.60 22.59 -6.09
CA GLU A 74 -16.39 22.08 -4.73
C GLU A 74 -15.11 21.24 -4.68
N TYR A 75 -14.93 20.30 -5.62
CA TYR A 75 -13.68 19.53 -5.73
C TYR A 75 -12.47 20.44 -5.88
N ARG A 76 -12.54 21.45 -6.75
CA ARG A 76 -11.46 22.42 -6.94
C ARG A 76 -11.16 23.23 -5.68
N GLY A 77 -12.18 23.53 -4.87
CA GLY A 77 -12.02 24.24 -3.61
C GLY A 77 -11.30 23.43 -2.53
N HIS A 78 -11.45 22.11 -2.54
CA HIS A 78 -10.78 21.22 -1.59
C HIS A 78 -9.35 20.83 -1.97
N VAL A 79 -9.01 20.84 -3.26
CA VAL A 79 -7.71 20.38 -3.74
C VAL A 79 -6.85 21.58 -4.13
N GLU A 80 -6.09 22.10 -3.17
CA GLU A 80 -5.24 23.27 -3.36
C GLU A 80 -4.17 23.03 -4.45
N GLY A 81 -3.97 24.02 -5.33
CA GLY A 81 -2.92 23.98 -6.36
C GLY A 81 -3.25 23.16 -7.61
N ILE A 82 -4.40 22.47 -7.67
CA ILE A 82 -4.82 21.78 -8.91
C ILE A 82 -5.36 22.76 -9.95
N SER A 83 -4.88 22.66 -11.19
CA SER A 83 -5.47 23.42 -12.29
C SER A 83 -6.80 22.82 -12.72
N GLY A 84 -7.70 23.64 -13.27
CA GLY A 84 -9.00 23.15 -13.74
C GLY A 84 -8.86 22.07 -14.84
N ARG A 85 -7.87 22.21 -15.73
CA ARG A 85 -7.57 21.21 -16.76
C ARG A 85 -7.18 19.87 -16.16
N LEU A 86 -6.30 19.87 -15.15
CA LEU A 86 -5.88 18.64 -14.47
C LEU A 86 -7.01 18.03 -13.64
N LEU A 87 -7.85 18.85 -13.00
CA LEU A 87 -9.01 18.34 -12.26
C LEU A 87 -9.99 17.62 -13.19
N THR A 88 -10.31 18.18 -14.35
CA THR A 88 -11.16 17.52 -15.35
C THR A 88 -10.57 16.19 -15.79
N GLN A 89 -9.26 16.15 -16.06
CA GLN A 89 -8.58 14.92 -16.44
C GLN A 89 -8.67 13.87 -15.33
N ARG A 90 -8.38 14.24 -14.08
CA ARG A 90 -8.41 13.30 -12.95
C ARG A 90 -9.80 12.81 -12.60
N LEU A 91 -10.82 13.68 -12.64
CA LEU A 91 -12.22 13.25 -12.44
C LEU A 91 -12.64 12.21 -13.50
N ARG A 92 -12.27 12.43 -14.77
CA ARG A 92 -12.54 11.47 -15.84
C ARG A 92 -11.77 10.16 -15.67
N GLU A 93 -10.51 10.21 -15.26
CA GLU A 93 -9.73 9.00 -14.97
C GLU A 93 -10.35 8.20 -13.82
N LEU A 94 -10.77 8.86 -12.73
CA LEU A 94 -11.40 8.21 -11.59
C LEU A 94 -12.80 7.66 -11.92
N GLU A 95 -13.52 8.30 -12.85
CA GLU A 95 -14.76 7.77 -13.44
C GLU A 95 -14.48 6.49 -14.23
N LEU A 96 -13.47 6.50 -15.12
CA LEU A 96 -13.08 5.34 -15.91
C LEU A 96 -12.56 4.17 -15.05
N GLU A 97 -11.87 4.48 -13.96
CA GLU A 97 -11.43 3.51 -12.95
C GLU A 97 -12.58 3.04 -12.06
N GLY A 98 -13.80 3.58 -12.20
CA GLY A 98 -14.97 3.20 -11.43
C GLY A 98 -14.91 3.59 -9.95
N LEU A 99 -14.09 4.58 -9.59
CA LEU A 99 -13.99 5.14 -8.24
C LEU A 99 -14.93 6.32 -8.02
N LEU A 100 -15.27 7.03 -9.10
CA LEU A 100 -16.29 8.07 -9.13
C LEU A 100 -17.40 7.69 -10.11
N GLU A 101 -18.61 8.12 -9.82
CA GLU A 101 -19.75 8.09 -10.71
C GLU A 101 -20.09 9.52 -11.12
N ARG A 102 -20.21 9.78 -12.43
CA ARG A 102 -20.61 11.06 -12.98
C ARG A 102 -22.09 11.04 -13.32
N GLU A 103 -22.85 11.96 -12.75
CA GLU A 103 -24.28 12.11 -13.01
C GLU A 103 -24.58 13.45 -13.68
N VAL A 104 -25.40 13.42 -14.74
CA VAL A 104 -25.92 14.63 -15.40
C VAL A 104 -27.37 14.80 -15.02
N ILE A 105 -27.65 15.84 -14.24
CA ILE A 105 -28.97 16.13 -13.71
C ILE A 105 -29.62 17.19 -14.61
N ALA A 106 -30.76 16.85 -15.20
CA ALA A 106 -31.53 17.70 -16.09
C ALA A 106 -32.27 18.81 -15.33
N THR A 107 -31.53 19.78 -14.79
CA THR A 107 -32.04 21.00 -14.16
C THR A 107 -31.89 22.22 -15.09
N LYS A 108 -32.40 23.38 -14.67
CA LYS A 108 -32.11 24.68 -15.30
C LYS A 108 -31.32 25.55 -14.32
N PRO A 109 -30.00 25.76 -14.51
CA PRO A 109 -29.12 25.19 -15.54
C PRO A 109 -28.83 23.69 -15.32
N VAL A 110 -28.36 22.97 -16.35
CA VAL A 110 -27.95 21.56 -16.24
C VAL A 110 -26.83 21.42 -15.21
N GLN A 111 -26.94 20.44 -14.32
CA GLN A 111 -25.96 20.17 -13.28
C GLN A 111 -25.20 18.89 -13.57
N ILE A 112 -23.90 18.90 -13.27
CA ILE A 112 -23.03 17.72 -13.35
C ILE A 112 -22.48 17.48 -11.95
N THR A 113 -22.63 16.26 -11.46
CA THR A 113 -22.09 15.85 -10.17
C THR A 113 -21.18 14.63 -10.29
N TYR A 114 -20.31 14.46 -9.30
CA TYR A 114 -19.38 13.35 -9.16
C TYR A 114 -19.49 12.81 -7.74
N ARG A 115 -19.77 11.52 -7.60
CA ARG A 115 -19.94 10.86 -6.30
C ARG A 115 -18.98 9.67 -6.17
N PRO A 116 -18.34 9.45 -5.01
CA PRO A 116 -17.63 8.20 -4.75
C PRO A 116 -18.55 7.00 -4.93
N THR A 117 -18.10 6.01 -5.70
CA THR A 117 -18.76 4.71 -5.81
C THR A 117 -18.51 3.89 -4.54
N GLU A 118 -19.20 2.76 -4.37
CA GLU A 118 -18.87 1.82 -3.29
C GLU A 118 -17.41 1.34 -3.35
N ARG A 119 -16.87 1.16 -4.56
CA ARG A 119 -15.45 0.83 -4.75
C ARG A 119 -14.54 1.99 -4.33
N GLY A 120 -14.89 3.23 -4.69
CA GLY A 120 -14.19 4.44 -4.26
C GLY A 120 -14.19 4.61 -2.74
N ILE A 121 -15.33 4.37 -2.09
CA ILE A 121 -15.47 4.40 -0.63
C ILE A 121 -14.64 3.29 0.01
N GLY A 122 -14.68 2.07 -0.54
CA GLY A 122 -13.87 0.95 -0.07
C GLY A 122 -12.37 1.24 -0.12
N LEU A 123 -11.90 1.85 -1.21
CA LEU A 123 -10.51 2.31 -1.34
C LEU A 123 -10.16 3.34 -0.26
N MET A 124 -11.02 4.34 -0.04
CA MET A 124 -10.76 5.37 0.98
C MET A 124 -10.77 4.82 2.41
N ARG A 125 -11.59 3.81 2.70
CA ARG A 125 -11.54 3.09 3.99
C ARG A 125 -10.20 2.35 4.17
N ALA A 126 -9.70 1.70 3.12
CA ALA A 126 -8.39 1.03 3.16
C ALA A 126 -7.23 2.02 3.33
N LEU A 127 -7.36 3.25 2.82
CA LEU A 127 -6.37 4.32 2.98
C LEU A 127 -6.50 5.10 4.30
N HIS A 128 -7.58 4.93 5.04
CA HIS A 128 -7.80 5.67 6.28
C HIS A 128 -6.66 5.50 7.31
N PRO A 129 -6.11 4.28 7.56
CA PRO A 129 -4.97 4.10 8.44
C PRO A 129 -3.72 4.88 8.00
N LEU A 130 -3.51 5.02 6.68
CA LEU A 130 -2.39 5.81 6.15
C LEU A 130 -2.57 7.30 6.46
N ILE A 131 -3.80 7.81 6.38
CA ILE A 131 -4.13 9.19 6.77
C ILE A 131 -3.86 9.37 8.27
N THR A 132 -4.33 8.47 9.12
CA THR A 132 -4.10 8.51 10.57
C THR A 132 -2.62 8.48 10.91
N TRP A 133 -1.85 7.59 10.27
CA TRP A 133 -0.40 7.52 10.44
C TRP A 133 0.28 8.83 10.04
N SER A 134 -0.08 9.43 8.90
CA SER A 134 0.56 10.65 8.42
C SER A 134 0.43 11.84 9.38
N VAL A 135 -0.70 11.94 10.09
CA VAL A 135 -0.90 12.97 11.12
C VAL A 135 0.03 12.71 12.30
N ALA A 136 0.12 11.47 12.78
CA ALA A 136 1.01 11.12 13.87
C ALA A 136 2.49 11.33 13.51
N ASP A 137 2.90 10.98 12.28
CA ASP A 137 4.26 11.14 11.78
C ASP A 137 4.67 12.62 11.66
N GLN A 138 3.79 13.46 11.12
CA GLN A 138 4.02 14.92 11.05
C GLN A 138 4.21 15.53 12.44
N HIS A 139 3.41 15.12 13.42
CA HIS A 139 3.55 15.59 14.79
C HIS A 139 4.92 15.20 15.40
N LEU A 140 5.44 14.00 15.09
CA LEU A 140 6.77 13.56 15.53
C LEU A 140 7.89 14.34 14.83
N ALA A 141 7.73 14.62 13.54
CA ALA A 141 8.68 15.43 12.78
C ALA A 141 8.76 16.88 13.29
N GLU A 142 7.61 17.50 13.59
CA GLU A 142 7.52 18.86 14.14
C GLU A 142 8.08 18.95 15.56
N ALA A 143 7.77 17.97 16.42
CA ALA A 143 8.32 17.90 17.78
C ALA A 143 9.84 17.77 17.80
N SER A 144 10.42 17.12 16.79
CA SER A 144 11.88 16.97 16.63
C SER A 144 12.55 18.24 16.06
N HIS A 145 11.79 19.12 15.40
CA HIS A 145 12.30 20.34 14.75
C HIS A 145 12.08 21.62 15.57
N GLN A 146 11.41 21.56 16.73
CA GLN A 146 11.32 22.71 17.63
C GLN A 146 12.70 22.97 18.26
N PRO A 147 13.43 24.06 17.94
CA PRO A 147 14.63 24.39 18.69
C PRO A 147 14.18 24.70 20.12
N ALA A 148 14.86 24.07 21.09
CA ALA A 148 14.68 24.37 22.51
C ALA A 148 14.69 25.89 22.68
N ALA A 149 13.53 26.47 23.01
CA ALA A 149 13.41 27.89 23.22
C ALA A 149 14.40 28.27 24.32
N SER A 150 15.32 29.16 23.94
CA SER A 150 16.33 29.84 24.75
C SER A 150 15.94 29.98 26.22
N GLU A 151 16.61 29.25 27.10
CA GLU A 151 16.80 29.70 28.47
C GLU A 151 17.80 30.87 28.46
N ARG A 152 17.33 32.02 28.97
CA ARG A 152 18.03 33.25 29.37
C ARG A 152 18.12 34.39 28.35
#